data_AF-A0AAJ1TJ96-F1
#
_entry.id   AF-A0AAJ1TJ96-F1
#
_cell.length_a   1.000
_cell.length_b   1.000
_cell.length_c   1.000
_cell.angle_alpha   90.00
_cell.angle_beta   90.00
_cell.angle_gamma   90.00
#
_symmetry.space_group_name_H-M   'P 1'
#
loop_
_entity.id
_entity.type
_entity.pdbx_description
1 polymer ?
#
loop_
_entity_poly.entity_id
_entity_poly.type
_entity_poly.pdbx_seq_one_letter_code
_entity_poly.pdbx_strand_id
1 'polypeptide(L)'
;MLRRTARVIAAASSVSTYEDLGVQQGPNSTLVSYFNKLTWLLTGNFAKPGVMQPHSWIAPLARYSTSPRRTPSPERGCPAAWCPAASSPRRSSPITPTGSTR
;
A
#
# COMPACT_ATOMS: atom_id res chain seq x y z
N MET A 1 -28.07 -3.35 -18.65
CA MET A 1 -26.66 -3.70 -18.39
C MET A 1 -26.38 -4.07 -16.93
N LEU A 2 -26.66 -3.20 -15.94
CA LEU A 2 -26.41 -3.47 -14.51
C LEU A 2 -26.89 -4.84 -14.00
N ARG A 3 -28.15 -5.23 -14.26
CA ARG A 3 -28.70 -6.53 -13.82
C ARG A 3 -27.97 -7.73 -14.43
N ARG A 4 -27.44 -7.59 -15.64
CA ARG A 4 -26.66 -8.64 -16.30
C ARG A 4 -25.29 -8.75 -15.65
N THR A 5 -24.61 -7.64 -15.42
CA THR A 5 -23.32 -7.59 -14.71
C THR A 5 -23.44 -8.18 -13.30
N ALA A 6 -24.49 -7.82 -12.54
CA ALA A 6 -24.75 -8.38 -11.23
C ALA A 6 -24.92 -9.91 -11.26
N ARG A 7 -25.67 -10.44 -12.26
CA ARG A 7 -25.82 -11.89 -12.45
C ARG A 7 -24.51 -12.59 -12.82
N VAL A 8 -23.67 -11.96 -13.64
CA VAL A 8 -22.34 -12.48 -13.99
C VAL A 8 -21.45 -12.55 -12.75
N ILE A 9 -21.40 -11.48 -11.97
CA ILE A 9 -20.62 -11.43 -10.72
C ILE A 9 -21.12 -12.49 -9.72
N ALA A 10 -22.44 -12.67 -9.61
CA ALA A 10 -23.03 -13.66 -8.71
C ALA A 10 -22.79 -15.12 -9.15
N ALA A 11 -22.70 -15.38 -10.46
CA ALA A 11 -22.47 -16.72 -11.00
C ALA A 11 -20.98 -17.09 -11.14
N ALA A 12 -20.08 -16.12 -11.03
CA ALA A 12 -18.65 -16.34 -11.15
C ALA A 12 -18.10 -17.15 -9.96
N SER A 13 -17.23 -18.12 -10.25
CA SER A 13 -16.54 -18.93 -9.23
C SER A 13 -15.56 -18.10 -8.39
N SER A 14 -14.99 -17.05 -8.99
CA SER A 14 -14.06 -16.12 -8.36
C SER A 14 -14.17 -14.73 -8.99
N VAL A 15 -14.15 -13.69 -8.15
CA VAL A 15 -14.14 -12.28 -8.57
C VAL A 15 -13.13 -11.49 -7.74
N SER A 16 -12.34 -10.65 -8.43
CA SER A 16 -11.46 -9.65 -7.82
C SER A 16 -11.69 -8.29 -8.47
N THR A 17 -11.71 -7.24 -7.66
CA THR A 17 -12.03 -5.86 -8.02
C THR A 17 -10.96 -4.93 -7.45
N TYR A 18 -10.32 -4.14 -8.30
CA TYR A 18 -9.34 -3.13 -7.89
C TYR A 18 -9.94 -1.73 -7.98
N GLU A 19 -9.76 -0.94 -6.92
CA GLU A 19 -10.18 0.46 -6.91
C GLU A 19 -9.03 1.35 -7.41
N ASP A 20 -9.31 2.17 -8.41
CA ASP A 20 -8.33 3.08 -9.02
C ASP A 20 -8.32 4.46 -8.34
N LEU A 21 -7.25 5.22 -8.55
CA LEU A 21 -7.03 6.59 -8.08
C LEU A 21 -8.19 7.54 -8.41
N GLY A 22 -8.87 7.33 -9.54
CA GLY A 22 -10.05 8.14 -9.90
C GLY A 22 -11.22 7.98 -8.93
N VAL A 23 -11.39 6.81 -8.32
CA VAL A 23 -12.39 6.61 -7.25
C VAL A 23 -11.86 7.14 -5.93
N GLN A 24 -10.57 6.93 -5.64
CA GLN A 24 -9.95 7.36 -4.38
C GLN A 24 -9.94 8.89 -4.21
N GLN A 25 -9.80 9.64 -5.32
CA GLN A 25 -9.76 11.11 -5.33
C GLN A 25 -11.06 11.75 -5.82
N GLY A 26 -12.08 10.95 -6.14
CA GLY A 26 -13.38 11.43 -6.60
C GLY A 26 -14.31 11.87 -5.45
N PRO A 27 -15.32 12.72 -5.74
CA PRO A 27 -16.36 13.02 -4.77
C PRO A 27 -17.14 11.75 -4.39
N ASN A 28 -17.52 11.62 -3.11
CA ASN A 28 -18.17 10.43 -2.54
C ASN A 28 -17.33 9.14 -2.59
N SER A 29 -15.99 9.24 -2.72
CA SER A 29 -15.05 8.11 -2.73
C SER A 29 -15.32 7.09 -1.62
N THR A 30 -15.58 7.54 -0.40
CA THR A 30 -15.89 6.68 0.74
C THR A 30 -17.06 5.73 0.46
N LEU A 31 -18.19 6.26 -0.04
CA LEU A 31 -19.38 5.46 -0.34
C LEU A 31 -19.10 4.46 -1.47
N VAL A 32 -18.41 4.90 -2.52
CA VAL A 32 -18.05 4.05 -3.65
C VAL A 32 -17.13 2.91 -3.19
N SER A 33 -16.14 3.21 -2.36
CA SER A 33 -15.25 2.23 -1.75
C SER A 33 -16.01 1.27 -0.81
N TYR A 34 -17.12 1.67 -0.19
CA TYR A 34 -17.99 0.75 0.57
C TYR A 34 -18.76 -0.19 -0.36
N PHE A 35 -19.36 0.33 -1.44
CA PHE A 35 -20.06 -0.52 -2.42
C PHE A 35 -19.15 -1.56 -3.08
N ASN A 36 -17.92 -1.17 -3.42
CA ASN A 36 -16.91 -2.10 -3.91
C ASN A 36 -16.68 -3.24 -2.92
N LYS A 37 -16.56 -2.92 -1.63
CA LYS A 37 -16.37 -3.92 -0.56
C LYS A 37 -17.56 -4.83 -0.37
N LEU A 38 -18.78 -4.28 -0.38
CA LEU A 38 -20.01 -5.06 -0.29
C LEU A 38 -20.15 -6.06 -1.44
N THR A 39 -19.68 -5.70 -2.65
CA THR A 39 -19.81 -6.57 -3.83
C THR A 39 -19.08 -7.90 -3.63
N TRP A 40 -17.84 -7.89 -3.15
CA TRP A 40 -17.10 -9.14 -2.90
C TRP A 40 -17.44 -9.80 -1.56
N LEU A 41 -17.94 -9.05 -0.58
CA LEU A 41 -18.39 -9.60 0.69
C LEU A 41 -19.67 -10.43 0.51
N LEU A 42 -20.66 -9.88 -0.20
CA LEU A 42 -21.95 -10.54 -0.45
C LEU A 42 -21.85 -11.74 -1.40
N THR A 43 -20.88 -11.74 -2.30
CA THR A 43 -20.66 -12.85 -3.24
C THR A 43 -19.76 -13.94 -2.69
N GLY A 44 -19.24 -13.79 -1.46
CA GLY A 44 -18.38 -14.80 -0.84
C GLY A 44 -17.01 -14.92 -1.52
N ASN A 45 -16.55 -13.85 -2.16
CA ASN A 45 -15.23 -13.72 -2.80
C ASN A 45 -14.17 -13.21 -1.80
N PHE A 46 -14.42 -13.35 -0.51
CA PHE A 46 -13.50 -12.95 0.55
C PHE A 46 -12.58 -14.11 0.96
N ALA A 47 -11.27 -13.85 1.05
CA ALA A 47 -10.26 -14.75 1.62
C ALA A 47 -10.14 -16.14 0.98
N LYS A 48 -10.51 -16.30 -0.30
CA LYS A 48 -10.21 -17.50 -1.09
C LYS A 48 -8.99 -17.26 -2.01
N PRO A 49 -8.30 -18.31 -2.47
CA PRO A 49 -7.26 -18.16 -3.48
C PRO A 49 -7.83 -17.56 -4.78
N GLY A 50 -7.17 -16.53 -5.32
CA GLY A 50 -7.56 -15.90 -6.60
C GLY A 50 -8.73 -14.92 -6.54
N VAL A 51 -9.21 -14.57 -5.34
CA VAL A 51 -10.25 -13.56 -5.11
C VAL A 51 -9.70 -12.39 -4.29
N MET A 52 -10.57 -11.59 -3.67
CA MET A 52 -10.18 -10.34 -3.01
C MET A 52 -9.26 -10.55 -1.82
N GLN A 53 -8.12 -9.85 -1.85
CA GLN A 53 -7.22 -9.73 -0.72
C GLN A 53 -7.91 -8.98 0.44
N PRO A 54 -7.72 -9.41 1.70
CA PRO A 54 -8.24 -8.69 2.85
C PRO A 54 -7.62 -7.29 2.88
N HIS A 55 -8.47 -6.28 2.83
CA HIS A 55 -8.04 -4.89 2.86
C HIS A 55 -7.42 -4.58 4.23
N SER A 56 -6.43 -3.68 4.27
CA SER A 56 -5.63 -3.34 5.46
C SER A 56 -6.43 -3.03 6.74
N TRP A 57 -7.62 -2.45 6.64
CA TRP A 57 -8.51 -2.20 7.79
C TRP A 57 -9.03 -3.47 8.50
N ILE A 58 -8.98 -4.63 7.84
CA ILE A 58 -9.34 -5.94 8.41
C ILE A 58 -8.10 -6.60 9.06
N ALA A 59 -6.89 -6.03 8.89
CA ALA A 59 -5.67 -6.55 9.51
C ALA A 59 -5.78 -6.79 11.02
N PRO A 60 -6.46 -5.94 11.84
CA PRO A 60 -6.61 -6.19 13.27
C PRO A 60 -7.45 -7.44 13.61
N LEU A 61 -8.29 -7.91 12.68
CA LEU A 61 -9.14 -9.09 12.84
C LEU A 61 -8.42 -10.38 12.43
N ALA A 62 -7.29 -10.27 11.74
CA ALA A 62 -6.49 -11.40 11.32
C ALA A 62 -5.42 -11.70 12.39
N ARG A 63 -5.19 -12.98 12.70
CA ARG A 63 -3.94 -13.40 13.34
C ARG A 63 -2.82 -13.35 12.29
N TYR A 64 -2.21 -12.18 12.13
CA TYR A 64 -1.00 -12.05 11.31
C TYR A 64 0.23 -12.36 12.15
N SER A 65 1.09 -13.25 11.65
CA SER A 65 2.43 -13.42 12.21
C SER A 65 3.29 -12.26 11.70
N THR A 66 3.75 -11.40 12.60
CA THR A 66 4.70 -10.34 12.27
C THR A 66 6.11 -10.85 12.11
N SER A 67 6.35 -12.17 12.18
CA SER A 67 7.66 -12.76 11.97
C SER A 67 8.23 -12.25 10.65
N PRO A 68 9.23 -11.35 10.71
CA PRO A 68 9.83 -10.84 9.49
C PRO A 68 10.47 -12.04 8.83
N ARG A 69 9.97 -12.44 7.67
CA ARG A 69 10.71 -13.36 6.82
C ARG A 69 11.95 -12.59 6.41
N ARG A 70 13.10 -12.92 7.00
CA ARG A 70 14.38 -12.44 6.51
C ARG A 70 14.49 -12.93 5.07
N THR A 71 14.18 -12.06 4.12
CA THR A 71 14.72 -12.20 2.78
C THR A 71 16.24 -12.21 2.95
N PRO A 72 16.96 -13.19 2.37
CA PRO A 72 18.40 -13.08 2.30
C PRO A 72 18.71 -11.71 1.71
N SER A 73 19.33 -10.83 2.49
CA SER A 73 19.84 -9.59 1.92
C SER A 73 20.79 -10.00 0.81
N PRO A 74 20.71 -9.42 -0.40
CA PRO A 74 21.78 -9.60 -1.34
C PRO A 74 23.01 -8.98 -0.68
N GLU A 75 23.94 -9.84 -0.28
CA GLU A 75 25.23 -9.48 0.34
C GLU A 75 26.18 -8.82 -0.68
N ARG A 76 25.65 -8.49 -1.87
CA ARG A 76 26.25 -7.67 -2.91
C ARG A 76 25.46 -6.38 -3.02
N GLY A 77 26.15 -5.28 -2.73
CA GLY A 77 25.60 -3.95 -2.52
C GLY A 77 24.50 -3.53 -3.49
N CYS A 78 23.46 -2.92 -2.93
CA CYS A 78 22.51 -2.13 -3.70
C CYS A 78 23.28 -1.03 -4.45
N PRO A 79 23.10 -0.88 -5.77
CA PRO A 79 23.70 0.22 -6.51
C PRO A 79 23.20 1.55 -5.93
N ALA A 80 24.11 2.52 -5.79
CA ALA A 80 23.89 3.79 -5.09
C ALA A 80 22.63 4.58 -5.54
N ALA A 81 22.13 4.30 -6.75
CA ALA A 81 20.87 4.85 -7.27
C ALA A 81 19.61 4.44 -6.47
N TRP A 82 19.70 3.40 -5.63
CA TRP A 82 18.60 2.86 -4.83
C TRP A 82 18.74 3.13 -3.33
N CYS A 83 19.70 3.94 -2.91
CA CYS A 83 19.79 4.42 -1.53
C CYS A 83 19.00 5.74 -1.42
N PRO A 84 17.81 5.76 -0.76
CA PRO A 84 17.11 7.01 -0.52
C PRO A 84 17.93 7.82 0.49
N ALA A 85 18.60 8.85 -0.01
CA ALA A 85 19.17 9.99 0.70
C ALA A 85 19.59 9.69 2.16
N ALA A 86 20.83 9.21 2.33
CA ALA A 86 21.54 9.42 3.58
C ALA A 86 21.58 10.94 3.81
N SER A 87 20.85 11.41 4.82
CA SER A 87 20.92 12.78 5.32
C SER A 87 22.38 13.17 5.50
N SER A 88 22.85 14.16 4.74
CA SER A 88 24.20 14.67 4.86
C SER A 88 24.42 15.20 6.27
N PRO A 89 25.52 14.84 6.97
CA PRO A 89 25.88 15.49 8.21
C PRO A 89 26.34 16.90 7.84
N ARG A 90 25.62 17.91 8.33
CA ARG A 90 26.02 19.33 8.29
C ARG A 90 27.40 19.44 8.94
N ARG A 91 28.46 19.55 8.13
CA ARG A 91 29.82 19.84 8.57
C ARG A 91 29.85 21.26 9.14
N SER A 92 29.79 21.38 10.46
CA SER A 92 30.09 22.63 11.16
C SER A 92 31.59 22.89 11.06
N SER A 93 31.99 23.87 10.26
CA SER A 93 33.36 24.40 10.29
C SER A 93 33.54 25.28 11.54
N PRO A 94 34.64 25.15 12.29
CA PRO A 94 34.95 26.08 13.38
C PRO A 94 35.42 27.42 12.77
N ILE A 95 34.83 28.52 13.22
CA ILE A 95 35.28 29.87 12.86
C ILE A 95 36.46 30.20 13.77
N THR A 96 37.66 30.24 13.20
CA THR A 96 38.87 30.79 13.86
C THR A 96 38.75 32.31 13.94
N PRO A 97 38.93 32.96 15.10
CA PRO A 97 38.94 34.41 15.18
C PRO A 97 40.32 34.93 14.78
N THR A 98 40.48 35.37 13.53
CA THR A 98 41.60 36.22 13.12
C THR A 98 41.31 37.66 13.53
N GLY A 99 42.03 38.16 14.53
CA GLY A 99 41.98 39.56 14.94
C GLY A 99 42.70 40.47 13.94
N SER A 100 42.24 41.72 13.81
CA SER A 100 43.05 42.88 13.43
C SER A 100 42.30 44.21 13.64
N THR A 101 42.92 45.08 14.46
CA THR A 101 42.91 46.56 14.46
C THR A 101 41.60 47.37 14.44
N ARG A 102 41.35 48.08 15.55
CA ARG A 102 41.55 49.54 15.63
C ARG A 102 41.83 49.98 17.06
#